data_AF-A0A351T849-F1
#
_entry.id   AF-A0A351T849-F1
#
_cell.length_a   1.000
_cell.length_b   1.000
_cell.length_c   1.000
_cell.angle_alpha   90.00
_cell.angle_beta   90.00
_cell.angle_gamma   90.00
#
_symmetry.space_group_name_H-M   'P 1'
#
loop_
_entity.id
_entity.type
_entity.pdbx_description
1 polymer ?
#
loop_
_entity_poly.entity_id
_entity_poly.type
_entity_poly.pdbx_seq_one_letter_code
_entity_poly.pdbx_strand_id
1 'polypeptide(L)'
;AQDYDDLQPVQWPVLADRAAGSGADAYGGTERLFADGRFYTPSGKAQFIAVSPRGPRYTPDGVFPLTLNTGRVRDHWHSLTRTGKSPRLSQHTVEPFVAIHPMDARRFQLENGALAQVETGWGRMIARVTVTNDQRPGDIFVPFHWTDQFAAKGRADALVAPATDPVSGQPESKATPARVTPFAPQWHGFLLSSAPVPGSLKQVDYWVQANGAAFSRYELAGLREPQDWEGWARDLMATDVRDEWISYCDSARKQYRFARIAGERLVACLFVSPDHHLPARAWLSGLFSQPVLPAEARRDLLAGRSISGQDDIGPTVCSCFGVGQFAIEKAIRERDLTSAGEVGDCLQAGTNCGSCVPEINALIKSAHRNSDNQQAAENVA
;
A
#
# COMPACT_ATOMS: atom_id res chain seq x y z
N ALA A 1 10.99 -0.99 35.86
CA ALA A 1 9.92 -0.15 35.26
C ALA A 1 10.18 1.29 35.65
N GLN A 2 10.17 1.61 36.96
CA GLN A 2 10.58 2.91 37.50
C GLN A 2 11.91 3.44 36.91
N ASP A 3 12.97 2.63 36.94
CA ASP A 3 14.29 3.05 36.42
C ASP A 3 14.30 3.41 34.93
N TYR A 4 13.38 2.89 34.12
CA TYR A 4 13.26 3.25 32.70
C TYR A 4 12.50 4.57 32.53
N ASP A 5 11.44 4.77 33.32
CA ASP A 5 10.64 5.99 33.32
C ASP A 5 11.44 7.20 33.84
N ASP A 6 12.44 6.95 34.69
CA ASP A 6 13.33 7.97 35.27
C ASP A 6 14.54 8.32 34.37
N LEU A 7 14.74 7.61 33.24
CA LEU A 7 15.84 7.90 32.31
C LEU A 7 15.69 9.29 31.69
N GLN A 8 16.65 10.17 31.97
CA GLN A 8 16.72 11.45 31.28
C GLN A 8 17.28 11.26 29.87
N PRO A 9 16.74 11.94 28.84
CA PRO A 9 17.28 11.88 27.49
C PRO A 9 18.75 12.28 27.43
N VAL A 10 19.54 11.57 26.64
CA VAL A 10 20.98 11.79 26.48
C VAL A 10 21.34 11.97 25.02
N GLN A 11 22.12 13.00 24.72
CA GLN A 11 22.63 13.23 23.36
C GLN A 11 23.96 12.50 23.16
N TRP A 12 23.97 11.49 22.28
CA TRP A 12 25.18 10.76 21.94
C TRP A 12 26.12 11.56 21.01
N PRO A 13 27.45 11.38 21.13
CA PRO A 13 28.13 10.46 22.02
C PRO A 13 28.32 10.99 23.45
N VAL A 14 28.29 10.09 24.43
CA VAL A 14 28.78 10.35 25.79
C VAL A 14 30.29 10.06 25.79
N LEU A 15 31.09 11.09 26.01
CA LEU A 15 32.55 10.96 26.03
C LEU A 15 33.03 10.69 27.45
N ALA A 16 33.93 9.73 27.64
CA ALA A 16 34.39 9.30 28.96
C ALA A 16 35.13 10.41 29.75
N ASP A 17 35.64 11.42 29.06
CA ASP A 17 36.34 12.58 29.62
C ASP A 17 35.40 13.76 29.94
N ARG A 18 34.11 13.67 29.61
CA ARG A 18 33.10 14.64 30.03
C ARG A 18 32.45 14.22 31.34
N ALA A 19 32.63 15.04 32.37
CA ALA A 19 31.96 14.85 33.66
C ALA A 19 30.43 14.93 33.52
N ALA A 20 29.70 14.16 34.31
CA ALA A 20 28.25 14.28 34.44
C ALA A 20 27.87 15.75 34.72
N GLY A 21 26.92 16.31 33.95
CA GLY A 21 26.50 17.72 34.05
C GLY A 21 27.43 18.74 33.39
N SER A 22 28.53 18.34 32.74
CA SER A 22 29.41 19.25 31.97
C SER A 22 29.06 19.38 30.48
N GLY A 23 28.04 18.64 30.03
CA GLY A 23 27.54 18.62 28.65
C GLY A 23 26.12 19.16 28.52
N ALA A 24 25.40 18.72 27.48
CA ALA A 24 24.02 19.14 27.20
C ALA A 24 22.99 18.57 28.20
N ASP A 25 23.38 17.52 28.92
CA ASP A 25 22.52 16.73 29.78
C ASP A 25 23.26 16.21 31.03
N ALA A 26 22.50 15.60 31.93
CA ALA A 26 22.97 15.08 33.22
C ALA A 26 24.08 14.03 33.08
N TYR A 27 24.24 13.41 31.91
CA TYR A 27 25.19 12.32 31.69
C TYR A 27 26.42 12.76 30.88
N GLY A 28 26.58 14.06 30.63
CA GLY A 28 27.73 14.57 29.88
C GLY A 28 27.63 14.33 28.37
N GLY A 29 26.41 14.22 27.84
CA GLY A 29 26.16 14.08 26.41
C GLY A 29 26.68 15.24 25.56
N THR A 30 26.79 14.98 24.26
CA THR A 30 27.34 15.92 23.28
C THR A 30 26.24 16.58 22.47
N GLU A 31 25.95 17.85 22.78
CA GLU A 31 24.91 18.63 22.08
C GLU A 31 25.14 18.73 20.57
N ARG A 32 26.41 18.95 20.20
CA ARG A 32 26.81 19.18 18.83
C ARG A 32 28.19 18.61 18.56
N LEU A 33 28.25 17.66 17.63
CA LEU A 33 29.51 17.14 17.14
C LEU A 33 30.33 18.22 16.42
N PHE A 34 31.66 18.16 16.59
CA PHE A 34 32.65 19.01 15.90
C PHE A 34 32.51 20.52 16.15
N ALA A 35 31.83 20.94 17.21
CA ALA A 35 31.65 22.35 17.57
C ALA A 35 32.97 23.07 17.93
N ASP A 36 33.99 22.32 18.34
CA ASP A 36 35.35 22.78 18.62
C ASP A 36 36.24 22.83 17.36
N GLY A 37 35.69 22.50 16.19
CA GLY A 37 36.41 22.45 14.92
C GLY A 37 37.39 21.27 14.79
N ARG A 38 37.33 20.28 15.69
CA ARG A 38 38.21 19.10 15.66
C ARG A 38 37.49 17.92 15.02
N PHE A 39 38.04 17.43 13.91
CA PHE A 39 37.52 16.29 13.16
C PHE A 39 38.35 15.03 13.44
N TYR A 40 37.76 13.86 13.22
CA TYR A 40 38.46 12.57 13.31
C TYR A 40 39.35 12.31 12.08
N THR A 41 40.29 13.22 11.84
CA THR A 41 41.32 13.13 10.80
C THR A 41 42.70 13.33 11.43
N PRO A 42 43.80 12.83 10.83
CA PRO A 42 45.13 13.01 11.39
C PRO A 42 45.54 14.48 11.64
N SER A 43 44.97 15.43 10.90
CA SER A 43 45.23 16.87 11.06
C SER A 43 44.26 17.59 11.99
N GLY A 44 43.21 16.90 12.46
CA GLY A 44 42.10 17.50 13.20
C GLY A 44 41.19 18.43 12.39
N LYS A 45 41.42 18.59 11.07
CA LYS A 45 40.63 19.48 10.19
C LYS A 45 39.68 18.67 9.30
N ALA A 46 38.56 19.28 8.90
CA ALA A 46 37.69 18.74 7.86
C ALA A 46 38.46 18.59 6.54
N GLN A 47 38.20 17.50 5.81
CA GLN A 47 38.82 17.24 4.52
C GLN A 47 37.82 17.48 3.40
N PHE A 48 38.12 18.44 2.52
CA PHE A 48 37.39 18.61 1.27
C PHE A 48 37.93 17.62 0.24
N ILE A 49 37.05 16.75 -0.26
CA ILE A 49 37.39 15.75 -1.26
C ILE A 49 36.71 16.17 -2.57
N ALA A 50 37.51 16.50 -3.58
CA ALA A 50 37.00 16.78 -4.91
C ALA A 50 36.53 15.48 -5.57
N VAL A 51 35.28 15.46 -6.05
CA VAL A 51 34.69 14.32 -6.75
C VAL A 51 34.21 14.75 -8.13
N SER A 52 34.45 13.89 -9.13
CA SER A 52 33.90 14.08 -10.47
C SER A 52 32.56 13.33 -10.57
N PRO A 53 31.44 13.99 -10.91
CA PRO A 53 30.16 13.33 -11.09
C PRO A 53 30.24 12.22 -12.15
N ARG A 54 29.58 11.10 -11.88
CA ARG A 54 29.43 9.98 -12.80
C ARG A 54 27.95 9.61 -12.86
N GLY A 55 27.46 9.28 -14.05
CA GLY A 55 26.12 8.75 -14.21
C GLY A 55 25.99 7.33 -13.63
N PRO A 56 24.74 6.80 -13.56
CA PRO A 56 24.50 5.41 -13.20
C PRO A 56 25.31 4.44 -14.05
N ARG A 57 25.68 3.30 -13.47
CA ARG A 57 26.43 2.26 -14.20
C ARG A 57 25.61 1.66 -15.35
N TYR A 58 24.31 1.49 -15.13
CA TYR A 58 23.37 0.97 -16.12
C TYR A 58 22.38 2.06 -16.51
N THR A 59 22.27 2.34 -17.81
CA THR A 59 21.38 3.38 -18.34
C THR A 59 20.32 2.76 -19.24
N PRO A 60 19.12 3.37 -19.35
CA PRO A 60 18.09 2.92 -20.27
C PRO A 60 18.59 2.74 -21.70
N ASP A 61 18.02 1.76 -22.40
CA ASP A 61 18.31 1.44 -23.80
C ASP A 61 17.02 1.13 -24.57
N GLY A 62 17.15 0.59 -25.79
CA GLY A 62 15.97 0.23 -26.61
C GLY A 62 15.13 -0.93 -26.05
N VAL A 63 15.71 -1.80 -25.22
CA VAL A 63 15.05 -2.98 -24.64
C VAL A 63 14.38 -2.63 -23.30
N PHE A 64 15.07 -1.80 -22.51
CA PHE A 64 14.66 -1.31 -21.19
C PHE A 64 14.66 0.24 -21.19
N PRO A 65 13.61 0.87 -21.75
CA PRO A 65 13.60 2.29 -22.06
C PRO A 65 13.30 3.21 -20.86
N LEU A 66 13.06 2.66 -19.68
CA LEU A 66 12.69 3.41 -18.48
C LEU A 66 13.79 3.30 -17.41
N THR A 67 13.88 4.30 -16.55
CA THR A 67 14.69 4.23 -15.32
C THR A 67 13.81 3.86 -14.13
N LEU A 68 14.10 2.72 -13.50
CA LEU A 68 13.45 2.29 -12.27
C LEU A 68 14.15 2.88 -11.05
N ASN A 69 13.38 3.66 -10.30
CA ASN A 69 13.67 4.06 -8.93
C ASN A 69 12.87 3.18 -7.95
N THR A 70 13.48 2.84 -6.81
CA THR A 70 12.80 2.11 -5.75
C THR A 70 12.70 2.95 -4.49
N GLY A 71 11.73 2.68 -3.61
CA GLY A 71 11.68 3.39 -2.34
C GLY A 71 10.72 2.83 -1.32
N ARG A 72 10.47 3.63 -0.30
CA ARG A 72 9.57 3.28 0.80
C ARG A 72 8.24 3.99 0.62
N VAL A 73 7.16 3.32 1.00
CA VAL A 73 5.91 3.98 1.36
C VAL A 73 5.90 4.24 2.86
N ARG A 74 5.13 5.24 3.26
CA ARG A 74 5.06 5.72 4.64
C ARG A 74 4.69 4.64 5.65
N ASP A 75 3.63 3.89 5.37
CA ASP A 75 2.99 3.00 6.36
C ASP A 75 3.63 1.61 6.44
N HIS A 76 4.67 1.37 5.65
CA HIS A 76 5.38 0.10 5.63
C HIS A 76 6.83 0.24 6.06
N TRP A 77 7.23 -0.66 6.95
CA TRP A 77 8.60 -0.73 7.45
C TRP A 77 9.31 -1.91 6.82
N HIS A 78 10.25 -1.61 5.92
CA HIS A 78 11.05 -2.60 5.19
C HIS A 78 10.21 -3.76 4.67
N SER A 79 10.53 -5.00 5.03
CA SER A 79 9.95 -6.24 4.49
C SER A 79 8.60 -6.65 5.08
N LEU A 80 7.83 -5.70 5.63
CA LEU A 80 6.51 -5.94 6.24
C LEU A 80 6.49 -6.86 7.47
N THR A 81 7.65 -7.29 7.98
CA THR A 81 7.75 -8.20 9.13
C THR A 81 7.16 -7.63 10.42
N ARG A 82 7.04 -6.30 10.52
CA ARG A 82 6.35 -5.58 11.60
C ARG A 82 5.03 -4.97 11.12
N THR A 83 5.08 -4.09 10.13
CA THR A 83 3.90 -3.33 9.68
C THR A 83 2.86 -4.20 9.01
N GLY A 84 3.27 -5.27 8.31
CA GLY A 84 2.37 -6.27 7.73
C GLY A 84 1.59 -7.07 8.76
N LYS A 85 2.01 -7.08 10.04
CA LYS A 85 1.23 -7.69 11.14
C LYS A 85 0.18 -6.75 11.72
N SER A 86 0.30 -5.45 11.48
CA SER A 86 -0.62 -4.45 12.01
C SER A 86 -1.81 -4.31 11.05
N PRO A 87 -3.04 -4.62 11.49
CA PRO A 87 -4.22 -4.45 10.64
C PRO A 87 -4.36 -3.04 10.07
N ARG A 88 -4.18 -2.04 10.95
CA ARG A 88 -4.32 -0.64 10.61
C ARG A 88 -3.33 -0.17 9.53
N LEU A 89 -2.06 -0.59 9.64
CA LEU A 89 -1.03 -0.17 8.69
C LEU A 89 -1.07 -1.00 7.39
N SER A 90 -1.41 -2.28 7.49
CA SER A 90 -1.47 -3.20 6.33
C SER A 90 -2.57 -2.84 5.34
N GLN A 91 -3.63 -2.18 5.80
CA GLN A 91 -4.78 -1.85 4.96
C GLN A 91 -4.64 -0.53 4.19
N HIS A 92 -3.65 0.33 4.50
CA HIS A 92 -3.47 1.62 3.83
C HIS A 92 -2.92 1.45 2.41
N THR A 93 -1.87 0.64 2.24
CA THR A 93 -1.31 0.28 0.93
C THR A 93 -1.24 -1.24 0.82
N VAL A 94 -2.25 -1.86 0.24
CA VAL A 94 -2.34 -3.34 0.22
C VAL A 94 -1.42 -3.95 -0.83
N GLU A 95 -1.44 -3.42 -2.05
CA GLU A 95 -0.75 -3.97 -3.22
C GLU A 95 0.54 -3.19 -3.54
N PRO A 96 1.61 -3.86 -4.01
CA PRO A 96 2.74 -3.17 -4.62
C PRO A 96 2.25 -2.46 -5.88
N PHE A 97 2.81 -1.28 -6.15
CA PHE A 97 2.45 -0.49 -7.32
C PHE A 97 3.67 -0.03 -8.12
N VAL A 98 3.44 0.31 -9.39
CA VAL A 98 4.37 1.04 -10.24
C VAL A 98 3.78 2.41 -10.53
N ALA A 99 4.41 3.45 -9.98
CA ALA A 99 4.05 4.82 -10.30
C ALA A 99 4.71 5.23 -11.62
N ILE A 100 3.92 5.81 -12.53
CA ILE A 100 4.36 6.16 -13.88
C ILE A 100 3.69 7.45 -14.36
N HIS A 101 4.41 8.23 -15.16
CA HIS A 101 3.89 9.47 -15.75
C HIS A 101 2.77 9.19 -16.78
N PRO A 102 1.72 10.03 -16.91
CA PRO A 102 0.62 9.81 -17.86
C PRO A 102 1.04 9.69 -19.33
N MET A 103 2.14 10.31 -19.75
CA MET A 103 2.67 10.15 -21.11
C MET A 103 3.20 8.75 -21.34
N ASP A 104 3.97 8.21 -20.39
CA ASP A 104 4.53 6.87 -20.51
C ASP A 104 3.45 5.81 -20.32
N ALA A 105 2.50 6.02 -19.40
CA ALA A 105 1.33 5.15 -19.27
C ALA A 105 0.61 4.97 -20.62
N ARG A 106 0.37 6.07 -21.35
CA ARG A 106 -0.21 6.01 -22.71
C ARG A 106 0.72 5.31 -23.71
N ARG A 107 2.02 5.63 -23.69
CA ARG A 107 3.03 5.02 -24.57
C ARG A 107 3.09 3.49 -24.42
N PHE A 108 2.99 3.00 -23.18
CA PHE A 108 3.07 1.57 -22.84
C PHE A 108 1.70 0.91 -22.63
N GLN A 109 0.61 1.60 -22.99
CA GLN A 109 -0.77 1.09 -22.92
C GLN A 109 -1.17 0.61 -21.51
N LEU A 110 -0.73 1.33 -20.49
CA LEU A 110 -1.04 1.05 -19.10
C LEU A 110 -2.26 1.86 -18.64
N GLU A 111 -3.16 1.19 -17.95
CA GLU A 111 -4.35 1.78 -17.34
C GLU A 111 -4.15 1.93 -15.83
N ASN A 112 -4.60 3.04 -15.26
CA ASN A 112 -4.52 3.27 -13.82
C ASN A 112 -5.33 2.21 -13.05
N GLY A 113 -4.74 1.62 -12.00
CA GLY A 113 -5.35 0.54 -11.23
C GLY A 113 -5.31 -0.84 -11.90
N ALA A 114 -4.94 -0.96 -13.19
CA ALA A 114 -4.68 -2.25 -13.81
C ALA A 114 -3.37 -2.86 -13.28
N LEU A 115 -3.09 -4.10 -13.66
CA LEU A 115 -1.80 -4.75 -13.34
C LEU A 115 -0.82 -4.55 -14.50
N ALA A 116 0.46 -4.41 -14.15
CA ALA A 116 1.56 -4.36 -15.10
C ALA A 116 2.68 -5.29 -14.65
N GLN A 117 3.37 -5.89 -15.61
CA GLN A 117 4.65 -6.52 -15.39
C GLN A 117 5.75 -5.47 -15.52
N VAL A 118 6.59 -5.34 -14.50
CA VAL A 118 7.84 -4.58 -14.54
C VAL A 118 8.99 -5.58 -14.71
N GLU A 119 9.87 -5.34 -15.67
CA GLU A 119 10.95 -6.25 -16.04
C GLU A 119 12.25 -5.49 -16.24
N THR A 120 13.35 -6.09 -15.79
CA THR A 120 14.73 -5.62 -15.99
C THR A 120 15.58 -6.76 -16.54
N GLY A 121 16.86 -6.51 -16.79
CA GLY A 121 17.80 -7.59 -17.14
C GLY A 121 18.00 -8.65 -16.05
N TRP A 122 17.50 -8.42 -14.82
CA TRP A 122 17.75 -9.28 -13.66
C TRP A 122 16.50 -9.97 -13.11
N GLY A 123 15.31 -9.44 -13.39
CA GLY A 123 14.10 -10.02 -12.85
C GLY A 123 12.82 -9.38 -13.36
N ARG A 124 11.71 -9.86 -12.82
CA ARG A 124 10.37 -9.37 -13.10
C ARG A 124 9.50 -9.37 -11.86
N MET A 125 8.55 -8.46 -11.84
CA MET A 125 7.50 -8.38 -10.83
C MET A 125 6.18 -7.95 -11.47
N ILE A 126 5.07 -8.14 -10.77
CA ILE A 126 3.74 -7.66 -11.13
C ILE A 126 3.28 -6.68 -10.06
N ALA A 127 2.78 -5.52 -10.48
CA ALA A 127 2.33 -4.46 -9.60
C ALA A 127 1.09 -3.76 -10.16
N ARG A 128 0.32 -3.10 -9.28
CA ARG A 128 -0.75 -2.18 -9.70
C ARG A 128 -0.16 -0.95 -10.36
N VAL A 129 -0.78 -0.44 -11.41
CA VAL A 129 -0.34 0.80 -12.04
C VAL A 129 -0.92 1.99 -11.27
N THR A 130 -0.06 2.96 -10.96
CA THR A 130 -0.45 4.27 -10.42
C THR A 130 -0.02 5.34 -11.41
N VAL A 131 -0.96 5.90 -12.17
CA VAL A 131 -0.67 6.99 -13.10
C VAL A 131 -0.63 8.31 -12.32
N THR A 132 0.51 8.99 -12.32
CA THR A 132 0.70 10.25 -11.57
C THR A 132 1.65 11.22 -12.26
N ASN A 133 1.39 12.52 -12.14
CA ASN A 133 2.29 13.58 -12.61
C ASN A 133 3.51 13.78 -11.70
N ASP A 134 3.57 13.10 -10.55
CA ASP A 134 4.72 13.19 -9.63
C ASP A 134 5.95 12.44 -10.14
N GLN A 135 5.79 11.62 -11.19
CA GLN A 135 6.89 10.95 -11.87
C GLN A 135 7.35 11.74 -13.09
N ARG A 136 8.67 11.81 -13.29
CA ARG A 136 9.24 12.39 -14.51
C ARG A 136 9.00 11.45 -15.69
N PRO A 137 8.72 11.96 -16.91
CA PRO A 137 8.68 11.11 -18.10
C PRO A 137 9.99 10.34 -18.30
N GLY A 138 9.89 9.05 -18.58
CA GLY A 138 11.03 8.12 -18.69
C GLY A 138 11.43 7.45 -17.37
N ASP A 139 10.87 7.86 -16.23
CA ASP A 139 11.17 7.31 -14.91
C ASP A 139 9.93 6.61 -14.33
N ILE A 140 10.16 5.52 -13.60
CA ILE A 140 9.13 4.79 -12.85
C ILE A 140 9.57 4.58 -11.41
N PHE A 141 8.60 4.50 -10.50
CA PHE A 141 8.86 4.23 -9.09
C PHE A 141 8.14 2.97 -8.62
N VAL A 142 8.85 2.11 -7.87
CA VAL A 142 8.28 0.93 -7.23
C VAL A 142 8.69 0.86 -5.75
N PRO A 143 7.75 0.71 -4.81
CA PRO A 143 8.08 0.48 -3.42
C PRO A 143 8.57 -0.96 -3.14
N PHE A 144 9.58 -1.11 -2.27
CA PHE A 144 10.30 -2.38 -2.11
C PHE A 144 9.79 -3.32 -1.00
N HIS A 145 8.63 -3.04 -0.40
CA HIS A 145 8.25 -3.67 0.86
C HIS A 145 7.82 -5.14 0.77
N TRP A 146 7.22 -5.55 -0.34
CA TRP A 146 6.59 -6.87 -0.46
C TRP A 146 7.63 -7.97 -0.70
N THR A 147 7.55 -9.02 0.11
CA THR A 147 8.34 -10.26 -0.02
C THR A 147 7.46 -11.41 -0.52
N ASP A 148 8.06 -12.56 -0.80
CA ASP A 148 7.32 -13.78 -1.22
C ASP A 148 6.34 -14.30 -0.15
N GLN A 149 6.45 -13.80 1.09
CA GLN A 149 5.49 -14.08 2.15
C GLN A 149 4.18 -13.29 1.97
N PHE A 150 4.25 -12.08 1.40
CA PHE A 150 3.11 -11.17 1.28
C PHE A 150 2.64 -10.98 -0.17
N ALA A 151 3.40 -11.43 -1.17
CA ALA A 151 2.98 -11.36 -2.56
C ALA A 151 3.65 -12.44 -3.43
N ALA A 152 2.93 -12.96 -4.43
CA ALA A 152 3.45 -13.99 -5.35
C ALA A 152 4.60 -13.49 -6.24
N LYS A 153 4.46 -12.26 -6.74
CA LYS A 153 5.32 -11.63 -7.76
C LYS A 153 5.56 -10.15 -7.46
N GLY A 154 5.58 -9.75 -6.18
CA GLY A 154 5.63 -8.34 -5.76
C GLY A 154 7.01 -7.78 -5.37
N ARG A 155 8.09 -8.52 -5.58
CA ARG A 155 9.43 -8.18 -5.05
C ARG A 155 10.19 -7.18 -5.94
N ALA A 156 10.26 -5.92 -5.52
CA ALA A 156 11.02 -4.89 -6.23
C ALA A 156 12.54 -5.13 -6.23
N ASP A 157 13.10 -5.67 -5.14
CA ASP A 157 14.56 -5.89 -5.04
C ASP A 157 15.08 -6.92 -6.05
N ALA A 158 14.21 -7.79 -6.58
CA ALA A 158 14.57 -8.72 -7.65
C ALA A 158 14.83 -8.01 -9.00
N LEU A 159 14.40 -6.75 -9.13
CA LEU A 159 14.63 -5.95 -10.33
C LEU A 159 15.98 -5.25 -10.33
N VAL A 160 16.58 -5.03 -9.16
CA VAL A 160 17.71 -4.11 -8.97
C VAL A 160 18.99 -4.64 -9.62
N ALA A 161 19.68 -3.77 -10.37
CA ALA A 161 20.97 -4.09 -10.95
C ALA A 161 22.04 -4.33 -9.87
N PRO A 162 22.93 -5.34 -10.03
CA PRO A 162 23.98 -5.66 -9.07
C PRO A 162 25.20 -4.73 -9.26
N ALA A 163 24.97 -3.41 -9.21
CA ALA A 163 26.02 -2.40 -9.19
C ALA A 163 26.26 -1.93 -7.76
N THR A 164 27.52 -1.87 -7.35
CA THR A 164 27.93 -1.33 -6.05
C THR A 164 28.99 -0.25 -6.22
N ASP A 165 28.97 0.72 -5.31
CA ASP A 165 30.04 1.70 -5.18
C ASP A 165 31.35 0.99 -4.76
N PRO A 166 32.47 1.17 -5.50
CA PRO A 166 33.71 0.46 -5.22
C PRO A 166 34.39 0.84 -3.90
N VAL A 167 33.98 1.95 -3.26
CA VAL A 167 34.57 2.41 -1.99
C VAL A 167 33.77 1.88 -0.79
N SER A 168 32.46 2.09 -0.79
CA SER A 168 31.57 1.76 0.33
C SER A 168 30.89 0.40 0.21
N GLY A 169 30.85 -0.19 -0.99
CA GLY A 169 30.05 -1.38 -1.29
C GLY A 169 28.54 -1.14 -1.34
N GLN A 170 28.07 0.10 -1.22
CA GLN A 170 26.64 0.41 -1.25
C GLN A 170 26.03 0.16 -2.64
N PRO A 171 24.82 -0.42 -2.72
CA PRO A 171 24.18 -0.74 -4.01
C PRO A 171 23.57 0.48 -4.70
N GLU A 172 23.60 0.50 -6.04
CA GLU A 172 22.98 1.52 -6.89
C GLU A 172 21.48 1.24 -7.14
N SER A 173 20.67 1.20 -6.09
CA SER A 173 19.27 0.73 -6.17
C SER A 173 18.24 1.72 -6.76
N LYS A 174 18.68 2.85 -7.31
CA LYS A 174 17.81 3.99 -7.69
C LYS A 174 17.78 4.30 -9.19
N ALA A 175 18.53 3.55 -9.99
CA ALA A 175 18.63 3.78 -11.43
C ALA A 175 18.84 2.46 -12.18
N THR A 176 17.85 1.56 -12.15
CA THR A 176 17.92 0.32 -12.92
C THR A 176 17.14 0.44 -14.23
N PRO A 177 17.70 0.12 -15.41
CA PRO A 177 16.94 0.09 -16.66
C PRO A 177 15.80 -0.93 -16.59
N ALA A 178 14.59 -0.50 -16.95
CA ALA A 178 13.38 -1.31 -16.90
C ALA A 178 12.48 -1.13 -18.12
N ARG A 179 11.60 -2.11 -18.32
CA ARG A 179 10.45 -2.07 -19.22
C ARG A 179 9.19 -2.37 -18.41
N VAL A 180 8.08 -1.76 -18.80
CA VAL A 180 6.75 -2.06 -18.27
C VAL A 180 5.85 -2.53 -19.39
N THR A 181 5.03 -3.55 -19.12
CA THR A 181 4.03 -4.07 -20.05
C THR A 181 2.72 -4.36 -19.32
N PRO A 182 1.55 -4.22 -19.97
CA PRO A 182 0.29 -4.63 -19.38
C PRO A 182 0.34 -6.10 -18.92
N PHE A 183 -0.19 -6.38 -17.73
CA PHE A 183 -0.49 -7.73 -17.28
C PHE A 183 -2.00 -7.89 -17.33
N ALA A 184 -2.49 -8.68 -18.30
CA ALA A 184 -3.91 -8.82 -18.62
C ALA A 184 -4.46 -10.16 -18.09
N PRO A 185 -4.84 -10.24 -16.80
CA PRO A 185 -5.51 -11.42 -16.27
C PRO A 185 -6.91 -11.58 -16.89
N GLN A 186 -7.40 -12.81 -16.95
CA GLN A 186 -8.77 -13.11 -17.41
C GLN A 186 -9.81 -12.86 -16.32
N TRP A 187 -9.37 -12.83 -15.06
CA TRP A 187 -10.21 -12.58 -13.91
C TRP A 187 -9.42 -11.89 -12.80
N HIS A 188 -10.13 -11.10 -12.01
CA HIS A 188 -9.67 -10.52 -10.76
C HIS A 188 -10.57 -10.96 -9.62
N GLY A 189 -10.04 -10.98 -8.42
CA GLY A 189 -10.86 -11.24 -7.25
C GLY A 189 -10.22 -10.77 -5.96
N PHE A 190 -10.98 -10.88 -4.88
CA PHE A 190 -10.43 -10.77 -3.55
C PHE A 190 -11.06 -11.80 -2.63
N LEU A 191 -10.25 -12.26 -1.67
CA LEU A 191 -10.65 -13.17 -0.61
C LEU A 191 -10.43 -12.49 0.74
N LEU A 192 -11.45 -12.48 1.57
CA LEU A 192 -11.32 -12.18 3.00
C LEU A 192 -11.51 -13.48 3.76
N SER A 193 -10.61 -13.81 4.68
CA SER A 193 -10.69 -15.05 5.46
C SER A 193 -10.20 -14.85 6.88
N SER A 194 -10.99 -15.25 7.88
CA SER A 194 -10.54 -15.33 9.28
C SER A 194 -9.76 -16.62 9.59
N ALA A 195 -9.80 -17.58 8.67
CA ALA A 195 -9.04 -18.82 8.74
C ALA A 195 -7.81 -18.80 7.79
N PRO A 196 -6.77 -19.61 8.07
CA PRO A 196 -5.67 -19.81 7.14
C PRO A 196 -6.16 -20.29 5.77
N VAL A 197 -5.62 -19.69 4.71
CA VAL A 197 -5.91 -20.08 3.33
C VAL A 197 -4.97 -21.24 2.92
N PRO A 198 -5.46 -22.30 2.25
CA PRO A 198 -4.63 -23.43 1.85
C PRO A 198 -3.56 -23.10 0.81
N GLY A 199 -2.70 -24.08 0.54
CA GLY A 199 -1.62 -23.97 -0.44
C GLY A 199 -2.08 -23.76 -1.89
N SER A 200 -3.37 -23.92 -2.21
CA SER A 200 -3.92 -23.66 -3.55
C SER A 200 -3.79 -22.21 -3.98
N LEU A 201 -3.63 -21.26 -3.04
CA LEU A 201 -3.26 -19.87 -3.35
C LEU A 201 -1.97 -19.77 -4.19
N LYS A 202 -1.05 -20.73 -4.06
CA LYS A 202 0.20 -20.77 -4.85
C LYS A 202 -0.03 -20.99 -6.34
N GLN A 203 -1.22 -21.43 -6.75
CA GLN A 203 -1.59 -21.65 -8.15
C GLN A 203 -2.15 -20.39 -8.80
N VAL A 204 -2.45 -19.35 -8.03
CA VAL A 204 -2.94 -18.05 -8.52
C VAL A 204 -1.76 -17.23 -9.05
N ASP A 205 -1.86 -16.74 -10.28
CA ASP A 205 -0.77 -16.03 -10.97
C ASP A 205 -0.35 -14.73 -10.25
N TYR A 206 -1.31 -14.02 -9.68
CA TYR A 206 -1.11 -12.83 -8.85
C TYR A 206 -1.88 -12.96 -7.55
N TRP A 207 -1.17 -12.89 -6.42
CA TRP A 207 -1.79 -12.69 -5.12
C TRP A 207 -0.98 -11.73 -4.27
N VAL A 208 -1.67 -10.93 -3.44
CA VAL A 208 -1.07 -10.08 -2.41
C VAL A 208 -1.88 -10.19 -1.13
N GLN A 209 -1.20 -10.40 -0.01
CA GLN A 209 -1.80 -10.51 1.32
C GLN A 209 -1.62 -9.22 2.12
N ALA A 210 -2.70 -8.77 2.76
CA ALA A 210 -2.67 -7.81 3.86
C ALA A 210 -3.46 -8.36 5.05
N ASN A 211 -3.08 -7.96 6.26
CA ASN A 211 -3.83 -8.35 7.46
C ASN A 211 -4.88 -7.30 7.81
N GLY A 212 -6.07 -7.76 8.15
CA GLY A 212 -7.14 -6.98 8.78
C GLY A 212 -7.33 -7.37 10.25
N ALA A 213 -8.29 -6.73 10.93
CA ALA A 213 -8.43 -6.88 12.38
C ALA A 213 -8.89 -8.29 12.79
N ALA A 214 -9.80 -8.88 11.99
CA ALA A 214 -10.39 -10.20 12.24
C ALA A 214 -10.25 -11.16 11.03
N PHE A 215 -9.52 -10.76 9.99
CA PHE A 215 -9.38 -11.51 8.75
C PHE A 215 -8.05 -11.17 8.05
N SER A 216 -7.58 -12.07 7.20
CA SER A 216 -6.58 -11.81 6.17
C SER A 216 -7.28 -11.45 4.86
N ARG A 217 -6.77 -10.43 4.16
CA ARG A 217 -7.21 -10.00 2.83
C ARG A 217 -6.20 -10.49 1.81
N TYR A 218 -6.71 -11.08 0.73
CA TYR A 218 -5.94 -11.45 -0.44
C TYR A 218 -6.53 -10.76 -1.66
N GLU A 219 -5.74 -9.96 -2.36
CA GLU A 219 -6.06 -9.51 -3.72
C GLU A 219 -5.53 -10.53 -4.70
N LEU A 220 -6.35 -10.92 -5.69
CA LEU A 220 -6.12 -12.05 -6.58
C LEU A 220 -6.30 -11.64 -8.04
N ALA A 221 -5.51 -12.23 -8.94
CA ALA A 221 -5.79 -12.23 -10.37
C ALA A 221 -5.17 -13.46 -11.04
N GLY A 222 -5.80 -13.96 -12.10
CA GLY A 222 -5.33 -15.14 -12.81
C GLY A 222 -5.41 -15.00 -14.33
N LEU A 223 -4.47 -15.63 -15.02
CA LEU A 223 -4.39 -15.70 -16.47
C LEU A 223 -5.32 -16.77 -17.06
N ARG A 224 -5.84 -17.67 -16.21
CA ARG A 224 -6.76 -18.75 -16.60
C ARG A 224 -7.88 -18.88 -15.57
N GLU A 225 -9.10 -18.99 -16.06
CA GLU A 225 -10.26 -19.29 -15.23
C GLU A 225 -10.22 -20.75 -14.74
N PRO A 226 -10.60 -21.03 -13.49
CA PRO A 226 -10.87 -22.39 -13.02
C PRO A 226 -11.99 -23.05 -13.86
N GLN A 227 -11.89 -24.36 -14.07
CA GLN A 227 -12.96 -25.12 -14.75
C GLN A 227 -14.24 -25.18 -13.90
N ASP A 228 -14.09 -25.24 -12.57
CA ASP A 228 -15.17 -25.21 -11.59
C ASP A 228 -14.86 -24.13 -10.55
N TRP A 229 -15.56 -22.99 -10.66
CA TRP A 229 -15.40 -21.87 -9.76
C TRP A 229 -15.83 -22.20 -8.33
N GLU A 230 -16.91 -22.97 -8.14
CA GLU A 230 -17.40 -23.29 -6.82
C GLU A 230 -16.49 -24.30 -6.12
N GLY A 231 -16.08 -25.36 -6.83
CA GLY A 231 -15.11 -26.32 -6.31
C GLY A 231 -13.78 -25.67 -5.95
N TRP A 232 -13.27 -24.78 -6.82
CA TRP A 232 -12.05 -24.00 -6.54
C TRP A 232 -12.22 -23.08 -5.33
N ALA A 233 -13.35 -22.37 -5.21
CA ALA A 233 -13.63 -21.51 -4.08
C ALA A 233 -13.74 -22.28 -2.75
N ARG A 234 -14.35 -23.48 -2.77
CA ARG A 234 -14.46 -24.35 -1.60
C ARG A 234 -13.11 -24.82 -1.10
N ASP A 235 -12.23 -25.22 -2.02
CA ASP A 235 -10.84 -25.57 -1.71
C ASP A 235 -10.06 -24.37 -1.16
N LEU A 236 -10.12 -23.22 -1.85
CA LEU A 236 -9.43 -22.00 -1.43
C LEU A 236 -9.89 -21.50 -0.04
N MET A 237 -11.17 -21.67 0.30
CA MET A 237 -11.70 -21.29 1.61
C MET A 237 -11.68 -22.42 2.64
N ALA A 238 -11.04 -23.56 2.34
CA ALA A 238 -10.90 -24.72 3.23
C ALA A 238 -12.22 -25.18 3.86
N THR A 239 -13.27 -25.28 3.04
CA THR A 239 -14.66 -25.44 3.49
C THR A 239 -14.93 -26.86 4.01
N ASP A 240 -15.63 -26.99 5.14
CA ASP A 240 -16.12 -28.27 5.68
C ASP A 240 -17.56 -28.55 5.17
N VAL A 241 -17.96 -29.82 5.10
CA VAL A 241 -19.33 -30.23 4.71
C VAL A 241 -20.41 -29.68 5.64
N ARG A 242 -20.06 -29.35 6.89
CA ARG A 242 -20.99 -28.80 7.89
C ARG A 242 -21.18 -27.29 7.78
N ASP A 243 -20.34 -26.61 7.01
CA ASP A 243 -20.40 -25.16 6.88
C ASP A 243 -21.58 -24.75 5.99
N GLU A 244 -22.25 -23.66 6.38
CA GLU A 244 -23.21 -22.99 5.52
C GLU A 244 -22.45 -22.32 4.36
N TRP A 245 -22.97 -22.53 3.14
CA TRP A 245 -22.35 -22.02 1.92
C TRP A 245 -23.32 -21.16 1.13
N ILE A 246 -22.90 -19.93 0.84
CA ILE A 246 -23.61 -19.01 -0.03
C ILE A 246 -22.87 -18.95 -1.36
N SER A 247 -23.59 -19.14 -2.46
CA SER A 247 -23.06 -19.16 -3.82
C SER A 247 -23.88 -18.24 -4.72
N TYR A 248 -23.19 -17.41 -5.50
CA TYR A 248 -23.75 -16.67 -6.62
C TYR A 248 -22.80 -16.80 -7.80
N CYS A 249 -23.32 -17.31 -8.91
CA CYS A 249 -22.57 -17.55 -10.15
C CYS A 249 -23.34 -16.95 -11.33
N ASP A 250 -22.76 -15.93 -11.97
CA ASP A 250 -23.22 -15.39 -13.24
C ASP A 250 -22.14 -15.63 -14.29
N SER A 251 -22.19 -16.79 -14.95
CA SER A 251 -21.24 -17.16 -16.00
C SER A 251 -21.34 -16.28 -17.25
N ALA A 252 -22.48 -15.62 -17.49
CA ALA A 252 -22.62 -14.71 -18.63
C ALA A 252 -21.84 -13.41 -18.38
N ARG A 253 -21.85 -12.91 -17.14
CA ARG A 253 -21.08 -11.73 -16.71
C ARG A 253 -19.70 -12.07 -16.14
N LYS A 254 -19.37 -13.35 -15.99
CA LYS A 254 -18.17 -13.86 -15.32
C LYS A 254 -17.99 -13.34 -13.89
N GLN A 255 -19.11 -13.21 -13.17
CA GLN A 255 -19.11 -12.74 -11.79
C GLN A 255 -19.44 -13.89 -10.85
N TYR A 256 -18.59 -14.07 -9.84
CA TYR A 256 -18.74 -15.16 -8.88
C TYR A 256 -18.55 -14.64 -7.47
N ARG A 257 -19.40 -15.10 -6.56
CA ARG A 257 -19.38 -14.67 -5.16
C ARG A 257 -19.67 -15.89 -4.29
N PHE A 258 -18.81 -16.09 -3.32
CA PHE A 258 -18.92 -17.21 -2.41
C PHE A 258 -18.71 -16.72 -0.99
N ALA A 259 -19.48 -17.26 -0.04
CA ALA A 259 -19.25 -17.04 1.37
C ALA A 259 -19.38 -18.35 2.15
N ARG A 260 -18.42 -18.55 3.04
CA ARG A 260 -18.35 -19.68 3.97
C ARG A 260 -18.74 -19.19 5.35
N ILE A 261 -19.72 -19.84 5.94
CA ILE A 261 -20.23 -19.55 7.27
C ILE A 261 -20.09 -20.80 8.15
N ALA A 262 -19.39 -20.68 9.27
CA ALA A 262 -19.21 -21.78 10.23
C ALA A 262 -19.73 -21.35 11.59
N GLY A 263 -20.64 -22.14 12.19
CA GLY A 263 -21.23 -21.82 13.49
C GLY A 263 -21.88 -20.43 13.52
N GLU A 264 -22.66 -20.11 12.48
CA GLU A 264 -23.33 -18.81 12.26
C GLU A 264 -22.42 -17.60 12.00
N ARG A 265 -21.10 -17.77 11.98
CA ARG A 265 -20.14 -16.69 11.74
C ARG A 265 -19.60 -16.71 10.32
N LEU A 266 -19.39 -15.53 9.73
CA LEU A 266 -18.66 -15.42 8.48
C LEU A 266 -17.19 -15.80 8.69
N VAL A 267 -16.73 -16.83 7.98
CA VAL A 267 -15.34 -17.33 8.05
C VAL A 267 -14.54 -16.88 6.85
N ALA A 268 -15.15 -16.88 5.66
CA ALA A 268 -14.49 -16.39 4.47
C ALA A 268 -15.50 -15.90 3.42
N CYS A 269 -15.09 -14.96 2.58
CA CYS A 269 -15.82 -14.59 1.38
C CYS A 269 -14.88 -14.28 0.21
N LEU A 270 -15.28 -14.71 -0.99
CA LEU A 270 -14.55 -14.55 -2.24
C LEU A 270 -15.44 -13.83 -3.24
N PHE A 271 -14.91 -12.80 -3.88
CA PHE A 271 -15.55 -12.08 -4.97
C PHE A 271 -14.65 -12.12 -6.20
N VAL A 272 -15.23 -12.41 -7.36
CA VAL A 272 -14.53 -12.54 -8.64
C VAL A 272 -15.28 -11.74 -9.71
N SER A 273 -14.53 -11.04 -10.56
CA SER A 273 -15.00 -10.24 -11.70
C SER A 273 -14.04 -10.43 -12.88
N PRO A 274 -14.48 -10.26 -14.14
CA PRO A 274 -13.57 -10.22 -15.29
C PRO A 274 -12.61 -9.02 -15.27
N ASP A 275 -12.92 -7.97 -14.50
CA ASP A 275 -12.13 -6.75 -14.39
C ASP A 275 -11.77 -6.41 -12.93
N HIS A 276 -10.96 -5.37 -12.73
CA HIS A 276 -10.57 -4.95 -11.39
C HIS A 276 -11.66 -4.16 -10.62
N HIS A 277 -12.86 -3.98 -11.18
CA HIS A 277 -13.98 -3.28 -10.54
C HIS A 277 -14.72 -4.23 -9.59
N LEU A 278 -14.09 -4.47 -8.44
CA LEU A 278 -14.60 -5.37 -7.40
C LEU A 278 -15.29 -4.56 -6.28
N PRO A 279 -16.25 -5.16 -5.55
CA PRO A 279 -16.92 -4.53 -4.41
C PRO A 279 -15.98 -3.88 -3.40
N ALA A 280 -16.43 -2.80 -2.73
CA ALA A 280 -15.68 -2.19 -1.64
C ALA A 280 -15.41 -3.22 -0.51
N ARG A 281 -14.20 -3.19 0.07
CA ARG A 281 -13.80 -4.13 1.14
C ARG A 281 -14.17 -3.64 2.55
N ALA A 282 -14.41 -2.33 2.71
CA ALA A 282 -14.59 -1.70 4.01
C ALA A 282 -15.82 -2.27 4.77
N TRP A 283 -16.99 -2.29 4.13
CA TRP A 283 -18.22 -2.82 4.75
C TRP A 283 -18.13 -4.31 5.11
N LEU A 284 -17.42 -5.11 4.30
CA LEU A 284 -17.20 -6.54 4.59
C LEU A 284 -16.37 -6.76 5.86
N SER A 285 -15.43 -5.85 6.14
CA SER A 285 -14.50 -5.98 7.25
C SER A 285 -15.21 -6.06 8.61
N GLY A 286 -16.30 -5.30 8.77
CA GLY A 286 -17.12 -5.30 9.99
C GLY A 286 -17.85 -6.61 10.24
N LEU A 287 -18.18 -7.37 9.18
CA LEU A 287 -18.92 -8.63 9.31
C LEU A 287 -18.10 -9.73 9.99
N PHE A 288 -16.78 -9.77 9.78
CA PHE A 288 -15.89 -10.77 10.38
C PHE A 288 -15.76 -10.62 11.90
N SER A 289 -16.01 -9.42 12.43
CA SER A 289 -16.01 -9.17 13.87
C SER A 289 -17.31 -9.61 14.56
N GLN A 290 -18.38 -9.87 13.81
CA GLN A 290 -19.68 -10.21 14.38
C GLN A 290 -19.74 -11.68 14.83
N PRO A 291 -20.35 -11.96 16.01
CA PRO A 291 -20.48 -13.32 16.53
C PRO A 291 -21.55 -14.15 15.82
N VAL A 292 -22.47 -13.49 15.11
CA VAL A 292 -23.51 -14.10 14.30
C VAL A 292 -23.64 -13.23 13.06
N LEU A 293 -23.63 -13.83 11.87
CA LEU A 293 -23.87 -13.13 10.61
C LEU A 293 -25.37 -12.77 10.53
N PRO A 294 -25.75 -11.50 10.35
CA PRO A 294 -27.15 -11.12 10.22
C PRO A 294 -27.79 -11.62 8.92
N ALA A 295 -29.12 -11.75 8.89
CA ALA A 295 -29.84 -12.21 7.70
C ALA A 295 -29.73 -11.22 6.54
N GLU A 296 -29.71 -9.92 6.81
CA GLU A 296 -29.44 -8.87 5.85
C GLU A 296 -28.03 -8.94 5.28
N ALA A 297 -27.02 -9.24 6.09
CA ALA A 297 -25.64 -9.37 5.65
C ALA A 297 -25.47 -10.55 4.68
N ARG A 298 -26.23 -11.64 4.85
CA ARG A 298 -26.27 -12.75 3.89
C ARG A 298 -26.76 -12.30 2.50
N ARG A 299 -27.79 -11.44 2.47
CA ARG A 299 -28.28 -10.84 1.21
C ARG A 299 -27.26 -9.89 0.60
N ASP A 300 -26.59 -9.09 1.43
CA ASP A 300 -25.55 -8.15 0.98
C ASP A 300 -24.34 -8.88 0.38
N LEU A 301 -23.93 -10.03 0.94
CA LEU A 301 -22.89 -10.90 0.37
C LEU A 301 -23.26 -11.40 -1.03
N LEU A 302 -24.51 -11.83 -1.23
CA LEU A 302 -25.03 -12.22 -2.55
C LEU A 302 -25.07 -11.01 -3.50
N ALA A 303 -25.52 -9.86 -3.02
CA ALA A 303 -25.64 -8.64 -3.82
C ALA A 303 -24.28 -8.00 -4.15
N GLY A 304 -23.22 -8.31 -3.39
CA GLY A 304 -21.89 -7.74 -3.53
C GLY A 304 -21.81 -6.25 -3.18
N ARG A 305 -22.72 -5.78 -2.32
CA ARG A 305 -22.77 -4.42 -1.82
C ARG A 305 -23.54 -4.40 -0.51
N SER A 306 -23.21 -3.48 0.39
CA SER A 306 -24.07 -3.20 1.53
C SER A 306 -25.34 -2.49 1.03
N ILE A 307 -26.49 -3.14 1.17
CA ILE A 307 -27.81 -2.51 0.94
C ILE A 307 -28.28 -1.85 2.24
N SER A 308 -27.78 -2.34 3.38
CA SER A 308 -28.20 -2.01 4.73
C SER A 308 -27.54 -0.76 5.35
N GLY A 309 -26.68 -0.05 4.60
CA GLY A 309 -26.18 1.28 5.00
C GLY A 309 -25.14 1.27 6.12
N GLN A 310 -24.34 0.21 6.26
CA GLN A 310 -23.12 0.32 7.07
C GLN A 310 -22.21 1.38 6.43
N ASP A 311 -21.77 2.35 7.23
CA ASP A 311 -20.97 3.49 6.79
C ASP A 311 -19.70 3.01 6.05
N ASP A 312 -19.76 3.01 4.72
CA ASP A 312 -18.58 2.86 3.89
C ASP A 312 -17.75 4.12 4.07
N ILE A 313 -16.68 4.01 4.85
CA ILE A 313 -15.73 5.12 5.03
C ILE A 313 -14.78 5.26 3.83
N GLY A 314 -14.84 4.35 2.84
CA GLY A 314 -13.93 4.31 1.71
C GLY A 314 -12.51 3.88 2.09
N PRO A 315 -11.53 4.04 1.18
CA PRO A 315 -10.12 3.78 1.46
C PRO A 315 -9.61 4.59 2.66
N THR A 316 -8.78 3.99 3.51
CA THR A 316 -8.15 4.70 4.62
C THR A 316 -7.21 5.78 4.10
N VAL A 317 -7.43 7.03 4.51
CA VAL A 317 -6.57 8.19 4.18
C VAL A 317 -5.65 8.49 5.36
N CYS A 318 -6.19 8.54 6.59
CA CYS A 318 -5.43 8.79 7.81
C CYS A 318 -5.23 7.53 8.65
N SER A 319 -4.08 6.86 8.51
CA SER A 319 -3.74 5.68 9.31
C SER A 319 -3.58 5.96 10.81
N CYS A 320 -3.29 7.21 11.23
CA CYS A 320 -3.14 7.56 12.64
C CYS A 320 -4.46 7.44 13.43
N PHE A 321 -5.58 7.81 12.82
CA PHE A 321 -6.90 7.82 13.47
C PHE A 321 -7.92 6.93 12.76
N GLY A 322 -7.53 6.23 11.68
CA GLY A 322 -8.40 5.32 10.94
C GLY A 322 -9.47 6.04 10.10
N VAL A 323 -9.21 7.26 9.66
CA VAL A 323 -10.19 8.06 8.89
C VAL A 323 -10.11 7.69 7.41
N GLY A 324 -11.27 7.37 6.81
CA GLY A 324 -11.40 7.02 5.40
C GLY A 324 -11.81 8.18 4.49
N GLN A 325 -11.61 8.00 3.19
CA GLN A 325 -11.88 8.99 2.13
C GLN A 325 -13.32 9.49 2.13
N PHE A 326 -14.32 8.60 2.21
CA PHE A 326 -15.74 9.01 2.12
C PHE A 326 -16.18 9.78 3.36
N ALA A 327 -15.60 9.49 4.54
CA ALA A 327 -15.83 10.29 5.73
C ALA A 327 -15.30 11.73 5.55
N ILE A 328 -14.12 11.88 4.94
CA ILE A 328 -13.53 13.19 4.60
C ILE A 328 -14.37 13.91 3.56
N GLU A 329 -14.75 13.26 2.46
CA GLU A 329 -15.59 13.86 1.40
C GLU A 329 -16.98 14.25 1.91
N LYS A 330 -17.57 13.44 2.80
CA LYS A 330 -18.83 13.77 3.48
C LYS A 330 -18.66 15.02 4.33
N ALA A 331 -17.63 15.08 5.17
CA ALA A 331 -17.36 16.25 6.00
C ALA A 331 -17.10 17.52 5.18
N ILE A 332 -16.34 17.41 4.08
CA ILE A 332 -16.08 18.52 3.14
C ILE A 332 -17.40 19.05 2.56
N ARG A 333 -18.28 18.16 2.08
CA ARG A 333 -19.56 18.57 1.47
C ARG A 333 -20.56 19.13 2.48
N GLU A 334 -20.69 18.51 3.65
CA GLU A 334 -21.70 18.92 4.63
C GLU A 334 -21.33 20.23 5.36
N ARG A 335 -20.04 20.55 5.44
CA ARG A 335 -19.52 21.68 6.22
C ARG A 335 -18.71 22.70 5.41
N ASP A 336 -18.67 22.53 4.09
CA ASP A 336 -17.96 23.38 3.14
C ASP A 336 -16.48 23.60 3.53
N LEU A 337 -15.78 22.51 3.88
CA LEU A 337 -14.40 22.58 4.38
C LEU A 337 -13.44 22.94 3.23
N THR A 338 -12.52 23.86 3.47
CA THR A 338 -11.60 24.41 2.46
C THR A 338 -10.13 24.13 2.75
N SER A 339 -9.81 23.64 3.96
CA SER A 339 -8.43 23.32 4.35
C SER A 339 -8.30 22.00 5.12
N ALA A 340 -7.11 21.40 5.04
CA ALA A 340 -6.80 20.21 5.83
C ALA A 340 -6.86 20.46 7.35
N GLY A 341 -6.67 21.71 7.81
CA GLY A 341 -6.83 22.08 9.22
C GLY A 341 -8.27 21.89 9.68
N GLU A 342 -9.24 22.40 8.91
CA GLU A 342 -10.67 22.27 9.23
C GLU A 342 -11.16 20.81 9.18
N VAL A 343 -10.61 20.00 8.25
CA VAL A 343 -10.82 18.54 8.23
C VAL A 343 -10.24 17.89 9.49
N GLY A 344 -9.07 18.36 9.94
CA GLY A 344 -8.43 17.92 11.17
C GLY A 344 -9.25 18.25 12.42
N ASP A 345 -9.88 19.42 12.48
CA ASP A 345 -10.74 19.80 13.61
C ASP A 345 -12.02 18.93 13.68
N CYS A 346 -12.53 18.48 12.53
CA CYS A 346 -13.73 17.65 12.46
C CYS A 346 -13.45 16.15 12.68
N LEU A 347 -12.39 15.61 12.07
CA LEU A 347 -12.14 14.17 11.98
C LEU A 347 -10.81 13.74 12.61
N GLN A 348 -10.03 14.66 13.17
CA GLN A 348 -8.64 14.45 13.63
C GLN A 348 -7.65 14.07 12.51
N ALA A 349 -8.11 13.91 11.26
CA ALA A 349 -7.25 13.55 10.14
C ALA A 349 -6.24 14.68 9.86
N GLY A 350 -4.95 14.34 9.86
CA GLY A 350 -3.87 15.30 9.58
C GLY A 350 -3.26 15.97 10.81
N THR A 351 -3.80 15.77 12.01
CA THR A 351 -3.35 16.49 13.23
C THR A 351 -2.21 15.82 13.99
N ASN A 352 -1.96 14.52 13.77
CA ASN A 352 -0.91 13.77 14.49
C ASN A 352 0.44 13.79 13.75
N CYS A 353 0.57 13.05 12.65
CA CYS A 353 1.82 12.97 11.88
C CYS A 353 1.84 13.86 10.63
N GLY A 354 0.75 14.53 10.29
CA GLY A 354 0.63 15.40 9.10
C GLY A 354 0.68 14.71 7.73
N SER A 355 0.94 13.41 7.68
CA SER A 355 1.29 12.74 6.42
C SER A 355 0.13 12.51 5.44
N CYS A 356 -1.11 12.60 5.90
CA CYS A 356 -2.31 12.53 5.05
C CYS A 356 -2.76 13.90 4.55
N VAL A 357 -2.11 14.99 4.99
CA VAL A 357 -2.46 16.37 4.58
C VAL A 357 -2.41 16.58 3.06
N PRO A 358 -1.40 16.08 2.32
CA PRO A 358 -1.40 16.23 0.85
C PRO A 358 -2.60 15.57 0.18
N GLU A 359 -2.97 14.37 0.64
CA GLU A 359 -4.11 13.61 0.12
C GLU A 359 -5.45 14.28 0.48
N ILE A 360 -5.60 14.76 1.72
CA ILE A 360 -6.75 15.56 2.15
C ILE A 360 -6.90 16.81 1.27
N ASN A 361 -5.81 17.54 1.01
CA ASN A 361 -5.84 18.71 0.13
C ASN A 361 -6.23 18.36 -1.32
N ALA A 362 -5.86 17.17 -1.81
CA ALA A 362 -6.29 16.69 -3.12
C ALA A 362 -7.80 16.41 -3.15
N LEU A 363 -8.35 15.79 -2.09
CA LEU A 363 -9.79 15.53 -1.95
C LEU A 363 -10.60 16.83 -1.84
N ILE A 364 -10.09 17.83 -1.12
CA ILE A 364 -10.73 19.16 -1.06
C ILE A 364 -10.79 19.78 -2.47
N LYS A 365 -9.66 19.75 -3.21
CA LYS A 365 -9.62 20.28 -4.58
C LYS A 365 -10.55 19.54 -5.54
N SER A 366 -10.70 18.23 -5.41
CA SER A 366 -11.60 17.46 -6.28
C SER A 366 -13.07 17.72 -5.94
N ALA A 367 -13.42 17.80 -4.65
CA ALA A 367 -14.77 18.09 -4.20
C ALA A 367 -15.26 19.45 -4.70
N HIS A 368 -14.46 20.51 -4.54
CA HIS A 368 -14.82 21.86 -4.99
C HIS A 368 -14.90 22.00 -6.51
N ARG A 369 -13.99 21.35 -7.27
CA ARG A 369 -14.09 21.30 -8.74
C ARG A 369 -15.37 20.64 -9.24
N ASN A 370 -15.86 19.63 -8.52
CA ASN A 370 -17.11 18.95 -8.86
C ASN A 370 -18.30 19.84 -8.55
N SER A 371 -18.32 20.54 -7.41
CA SER A 371 -19.35 21.54 -7.09
C SER A 371 -19.42 22.66 -8.13
N ASP A 372 -18.27 23.22 -8.54
CA ASP A 372 -18.21 24.28 -9.55
C ASP A 372 -18.73 23.82 -10.92
N ASN A 373 -18.37 22.60 -11.34
CA ASN A 373 -18.86 22.03 -12.61
C ASN A 373 -20.36 21.71 -12.57
N GLN A 374 -20.88 21.30 -11.42
CA GLN A 374 -22.30 20.96 -11.25
C GLN A 374 -23.16 22.24 -11.23
N GLN A 375 -22.68 23.29 -10.58
CA GLN A 375 -23.29 24.63 -10.60
C GLN A 375 -23.23 25.27 -11.99
N ALA A 376 -22.15 25.05 -12.75
CA ALA A 376 -22.03 25.51 -14.13
C ALA A 376 -22.99 24.75 -15.07
N ALA A 377 -23.24 23.46 -14.84
CA ALA A 377 -24.20 22.67 -15.61
C ALA A 377 -25.65 23.07 -15.33
N GLU A 378 -25.98 23.38 -14.06
CA GLU A 378 -27.32 23.84 -13.66
C GLU A 378 -27.63 25.28 -14.13
N ASN A 379 -26.62 26.14 -14.30
CA ASN A 379 -26.81 27.49 -14.84
C ASN A 379 -26.93 27.55 -16.38
N VAL A 380 -26.71 26.43 -17.06
CA VAL A 380 -26.81 26.30 -18.54
C VAL A 380 -28.08 25.54 -18.97
N ALA A 381 -28.78 24.90 -18.03
CA ALA A 381 -30.10 24.29 -18.21
C ALA A 381 -31.21 25.29 -17.85
#